data_AF-A0A929SEG5-F1
#
_entry.id   AF-A0A929SEG5-F1
#
_cell.length_a   1.000
_cell.length_b   1.000
_cell.length_c   1.000
_cell.angle_alpha   90.00
_cell.angle_beta   90.00
_cell.angle_gamma   90.00
#
_symmetry.space_group_name_H-M   'P 1'
#
loop_
_entity.id
_entity.type
_entity.pdbx_description
1 polymer ?
#
loop_
_entity_poly.entity_id
_entity_poly.type
_entity_poly.pdbx_seq_one_letter_code
_entity_poly.pdbx_strand_id
1 'polypeptide(L)' 'MKLQYIGDSFRDGLTDGKYYDGKEINIFCVALIDDSGVEKIYSRINPGPFAGRVSGRWEIA' A
#
# COMPACT_ATOMS: atom_id res chain seq x y z
N MET A 1 -7.41 -9.55 -2.78
CA MET A 1 -6.45 -9.55 -3.91
C MET A 1 -5.05 -9.42 -3.35
N LYS A 2 -4.07 -9.97 -4.04
CA LYS A 2 -2.67 -9.89 -3.61
C LYS A 2 -2.00 -8.69 -4.29
N LEU A 3 -1.40 -7.82 -3.49
CA LEU A 3 -0.79 -6.57 -3.95
C LEU A 3 0.68 -6.55 -3.56
N GLN A 4 1.57 -6.36 -4.52
CA GLN A 4 2.98 -6.06 -4.23
C GLN A 4 3.18 -4.55 -4.19
N TYR A 5 3.75 -4.03 -3.10
CA TYR A 5 4.16 -2.63 -3.05
C TYR A 5 5.53 -2.48 -3.72
N ILE A 6 5.64 -1.56 -4.68
CA ILE A 6 6.90 -1.18 -5.32
C ILE A 6 7.11 0.33 -5.09
N GLY A 7 8.13 0.72 -4.35
CA GLY A 7 8.37 2.12 -3.96
C GLY A 7 9.26 2.23 -2.72
N ASP A 8 9.54 3.44 -2.23
CA ASP A 8 10.40 3.52 -1.04
C ASP A 8 9.66 3.00 0.20
N SER A 9 10.35 2.17 0.97
CA SER A 9 9.86 1.67 2.25
C SER A 9 9.70 2.81 3.25
N PHE A 10 8.63 2.78 4.04
CA PHE A 10 8.43 3.76 5.12
C PHE A 10 7.98 3.07 6.41
N ARG A 11 8.34 3.68 7.54
CA ARG A 11 8.05 3.13 8.88
C ARG A 11 6.55 2.98 9.11
N ASP A 12 6.18 1.93 9.84
CA ASP A 12 4.80 1.62 10.22
C ASP A 12 3.83 1.64 9.01
N GLY A 13 4.29 1.08 7.90
CA GLY A 13 3.68 1.28 6.59
C GLY A 13 3.97 0.15 5.60
N LEU A 14 4.46 0.51 4.42
CA LEU A 14 4.72 -0.42 3.32
C LEU A 14 6.23 -0.62 3.12
N THR A 15 6.62 -1.86 2.81
CA THR A 15 7.99 -2.26 2.50
C THR A 15 8.11 -2.63 1.02
N ASP A 16 9.12 -2.10 0.35
CA ASP A 16 9.40 -2.38 -1.06
C ASP A 16 9.49 -3.89 -1.35
N GLY A 17 8.83 -4.31 -2.41
CA GLY A 17 8.77 -5.70 -2.86
C GLY A 17 7.91 -6.62 -2.01
N LYS A 18 7.33 -6.16 -0.88
CA LYS A 18 6.48 -6.99 -0.01
C LYS A 18 5.07 -7.14 -0.59
N TYR A 19 4.50 -8.31 -0.37
CA TYR A 19 3.11 -8.63 -0.71
C TYR A 19 2.17 -8.42 0.46
N TYR A 20 1.00 -7.87 0.16
CA TYR A 20 -0.07 -7.60 1.09
C TYR A 20 -1.39 -8.17 0.57
N ASP A 21 -2.22 -8.64 1.50
CA ASP A 21 -3.59 -9.01 1.22
C ASP A 21 -4.48 -7.77 1.28
N GLY A 22 -4.93 -7.33 0.10
CA GLY A 22 -5.74 -6.14 -0.08
C GLY A 22 -7.20 -6.43 -0.41
N LYS A 23 -8.08 -5.50 -0.09
CA LYS A 23 -9.50 -5.46 -0.46
C LYS A 23 -9.77 -4.19 -1.27
N GLU A 24 -10.55 -4.29 -2.33
CA GLU A 24 -11.02 -3.11 -3.04
C GLU A 24 -12.04 -2.37 -2.18
N ILE A 25 -11.83 -1.06 -2.00
CA ILE A 25 -12.79 -0.18 -1.32
C ILE A 25 -13.59 0.60 -2.38
N ASN A 26 -12.89 1.15 -3.36
CA ASN A 26 -13.47 1.79 -4.54
C ASN A 26 -12.42 1.84 -5.67
N ILE A 27 -12.74 2.53 -6.76
CA ILE A 27 -11.84 2.63 -7.92
C ILE A 27 -10.49 3.31 -7.61
N PHE A 28 -10.38 4.09 -6.54
CA PHE A 28 -9.18 4.84 -6.17
C PHE A 28 -8.42 4.28 -4.96
N CYS A 29 -9.06 3.44 -4.14
CA CYS A 29 -8.52 3.05 -2.84
C CYS A 29 -8.58 1.54 -2.59
N VAL A 30 -7.58 1.04 -1.87
CA VAL A 30 -7.50 -0.32 -1.35
C VAL A 30 -7.28 -0.31 0.15
N ALA A 31 -7.85 -1.28 0.85
CA ALA A 31 -7.57 -1.52 2.26
C ALA A 31 -6.71 -2.76 2.42
N LEU A 32 -5.70 -2.72 3.29
CA LEU A 32 -4.82 -3.85 3.59
C LEU A 32 -4.27 -3.73 5.02
N ILE A 33 -3.82 -4.85 5.59
CA ILE A 33 -3.06 -4.87 6.84
C ILE A 33 -1.59 -4.64 6.47
N ASP A 34 -1.04 -3.50 6.86
CA ASP A 34 0.33 -3.09 6.53
C ASP A 34 1.36 -3.61 7.56
N ASP A 35 2.59 -3.11 7.51
CA ASP A 35 3.65 -3.54 8.44
C ASP A 35 3.42 -3.10 9.89
N SER A 36 2.47 -2.19 10.14
CA SER A 36 2.03 -1.84 11.50
C SER A 36 1.05 -2.85 12.10
N GLY A 37 0.56 -3.81 11.31
CA GLY A 37 -0.42 -4.81 11.77
C GLY A 37 -1.85 -4.26 11.86
N VAL A 38 -2.10 -3.06 11.34
CA VAL A 38 -3.42 -2.40 11.34
C VAL A 38 -3.95 -2.31 9.92
N GLU A 39 -5.26 -2.50 9.75
CA GLU A 39 -5.90 -2.27 8.46
C GLU A 39 -5.90 -0.76 8.14
N LYS A 40 -5.28 -0.39 7.02
CA LYS A 40 -5.21 0.98 6.52
C LYS A 40 -5.65 1.06 5.07
N ILE A 41 -6.05 2.26 4.67
CA ILE A 41 -6.48 2.56 3.31
C ILE A 41 -5.36 3.29 2.58
N TYR A 42 -5.01 2.80 1.40
CA TYR A 42 -4.01 3.41 0.52
C TYR A 42 -4.62 3.77 -0.83
N SER A 43 -4.04 4.79 -1.45
CA SER A 43 -4.30 5.11 -2.85
C SER A 43 -3.84 3.96 -3.75
N ARG A 44 -4.65 3.64 -4.77
CA ARG A 44 -4.28 2.71 -5.85
C ARG A 44 -3.26 3.32 -6.81
N ILE A 45 -3.25 4.64 -6.91
CA ILE A 45 -2.45 5.36 -7.90
C ILE A 45 -1.09 5.72 -7.33
N ASN A 46 -1.04 6.13 -6.06
CA ASN A 46 0.18 6.54 -5.39
C ASN A 46 0.14 6.13 -3.90
N PRO A 47 0.29 4.85 -3.57
CA PRO A 47 0.44 4.40 -2.19
C PRO A 47 1.66 5.04 -1.52
N GLY A 48 1.47 5.52 -0.30
CA GLY A 48 2.50 6.17 0.51
C GLY A 48 1.88 6.82 1.76
N PRO A 49 2.71 7.37 2.66
CA PRO A 49 2.23 8.09 3.82
C PRO A 49 1.54 9.41 3.43
N PHE A 50 0.53 9.80 4.19
CA PHE A 50 -0.20 11.06 3.98
C PHE A 50 0.76 12.26 4.07
N ALA A 51 0.76 13.13 3.06
CA ALA A 51 1.68 14.26 2.89
C ALA A 51 3.19 13.89 2.86
N GLY A 52 3.53 12.63 2.60
CA GLY A 52 4.91 12.19 2.44
C GLY A 52 5.49 12.46 1.06
N ARG A 53 6.83 12.46 0.97
CA ARG A 53 7.58 12.51 -0.30
C ARG A 53 7.85 11.13 -0.91
N VAL A 54 7.10 10.12 -0.47
CA VAL A 54 7.31 8.74 -0.87
C VAL A 54 6.37 8.41 -2.01
N SER A 55 6.89 7.83 -3.08
CA SER A 55 6.08 7.38 -4.22
C SER A 55 6.16 5.87 -4.35
N GLY A 56 5.00 5.24 -4.49
CA GLY A 56 4.93 3.82 -4.79
C GLY A 56 3.85 3.51 -5.80
N ARG A 57 3.77 2.24 -6.19
CA ARG A 57 2.69 1.67 -7.00
C ARG A 57 2.39 0.25 -6.55
N TRP A 58 1.24 -0.24 -6.97
CA TRP A 58 0.84 -1.63 -6.76
C TRP A 58 1.09 -2.45 -8.02
N GLU A 59 1.71 -3.62 -7.87
CA GLU A 59 1.65 -4.69 -8.86
C GLU A 59 0.65 -5.75 -8.36
N ILE A 60 -0.33 -6.07 -9.21
CA ILE A 60 -1.37 -7.04 -8.87
C ILE A 60 -0.88 -8.42 -9.32
N ALA A 61 -0.87 -9.37 -8.38
CA ALA A 61 -0.53 -10.77 -8.63
C ALA A 61 -1.77 -11.66 -8.58
#